data_AF-A0AAU2EBD9-F1
#
_entry.id   AF-A0AAU2EBD9-F1
#
_cell.length_a   1.000
_cell.length_b   1.000
_cell.length_c   1.000
_cell.angle_alpha   90.00
_cell.angle_beta   90.00
_cell.angle_gamma   90.00
#
_symmetry.space_group_name_H-M   'P 1'
#
loop_
_entity.id
_entity.type
_entity.pdbx_description
1 polymer ?
#
loop_
_entity_poly.entity_id
_entity_poly.type
_entity_poly.pdbx_seq_one_letter_code
_entity_poly.pdbx_strand_id
1 'polypeptide(L)'
;MTLRKHLSLGLLTAAALLGAPTAAQAVDLPAPGGQLQPVDAGAGLGAVTGALGHGVRPAKTLRLDPFAQSSADVLNNGLALEPDNGLRPVSTAPLTAPLSGGGGPQDLLLVGEVTDLLPG
;
A
#
# COMPACT_ATOMS: atom_id res chain seq x y z
N MET A 1 -40.05 -26.48 22.58
CA MET A 1 -40.13 -26.04 21.18
C MET A 1 -39.31 -24.76 21.05
N THR A 2 -38.04 -24.90 20.67
CA THR A 2 -37.05 -23.81 20.58
C THR A 2 -37.19 -23.13 19.24
N LEU A 3 -37.54 -21.83 19.17
CA LEU A 3 -37.47 -21.11 17.89
C LEU A 3 -37.34 -19.58 18.00
N ARG A 4 -36.17 -19.10 17.56
CA ARG A 4 -35.87 -17.82 16.87
C ARG A 4 -35.87 -16.53 17.69
N LYS A 5 -34.70 -16.28 18.31
CA LYS A 5 -34.01 -14.97 18.24
C LYS A 5 -33.67 -14.68 16.77
N HIS A 6 -33.34 -13.43 16.42
CA HIS A 6 -32.95 -12.94 15.08
C HIS A 6 -34.10 -12.41 14.21
N LEU A 7 -34.65 -11.26 14.58
CA LEU A 7 -35.06 -10.27 13.57
C LEU A 7 -35.03 -8.88 14.21
N SER A 8 -34.65 -7.87 13.44
CA SER A 8 -34.65 -6.43 13.78
C SER A 8 -33.31 -5.78 14.19
N LEU A 9 -32.18 -6.15 13.56
CA LEU A 9 -30.97 -5.29 13.54
C LEU A 9 -30.79 -4.54 12.20
N GLY A 10 -31.81 -4.54 11.33
CA GLY A 10 -31.69 -4.07 9.95
C GLY A 10 -32.30 -2.71 9.63
N LEU A 11 -32.99 -2.04 10.56
CA LEU A 11 -33.86 -0.90 10.20
C LEU A 11 -33.41 0.48 10.71
N LEU A 12 -32.34 0.59 11.50
CA LEU A 12 -31.95 1.90 12.07
C LEU A 12 -30.88 2.67 11.27
N THR A 13 -30.28 2.10 10.24
CA THR A 13 -29.20 2.77 9.49
C THR A 13 -29.68 3.64 8.33
N ALA A 14 -30.94 3.52 7.89
CA ALA A 14 -31.45 4.26 6.73
C ALA A 14 -32.07 5.63 7.07
N ALA A 15 -32.47 5.87 8.32
CA ALA A 15 -33.18 7.10 8.70
C ALA A 15 -32.25 8.32 8.90
N ALA A 16 -30.94 8.10 9.07
CA ALA A 16 -29.98 9.18 9.29
C ALA A 16 -29.60 9.96 8.01
N LEU A 17 -29.99 9.48 6.82
CA LEU A 17 -29.61 10.10 5.54
C LEU A 17 -30.66 11.03 4.89
N LEU A 18 -31.89 11.14 5.41
CA LEU A 18 -32.98 11.83 4.67
C LEU A 18 -33.60 13.08 5.31
N GLY A 19 -33.02 13.66 6.36
CA GLY A 19 -33.30 15.06 6.74
C GLY A 19 -34.79 15.46 6.86
N ALA A 20 -35.66 14.52 7.25
CA ALA A 20 -37.09 14.79 7.44
C ALA A 20 -37.33 15.18 8.91
N PRO A 21 -37.94 16.35 9.21
CA PRO A 21 -38.22 16.74 10.58
C PRO A 21 -39.39 15.93 11.12
N THR A 22 -39.12 14.82 11.79
CA THR A 22 -40.09 14.20 12.68
C THR A 22 -40.09 15.00 13.99
N ALA A 23 -41.26 15.47 14.40
CA ALA A 23 -41.42 16.16 15.68
C ALA A 23 -41.07 15.19 16.82
N ALA A 24 -39.83 15.30 17.32
CA ALA A 24 -39.34 14.47 18.39
C ALA A 24 -39.98 14.93 19.70
N GLN A 25 -40.76 14.04 20.34
CA GLN A 25 -41.11 14.23 21.74
C GLN A 25 -39.81 14.19 22.55
N ALA A 26 -39.58 15.23 23.36
CA ALA A 26 -38.43 15.30 24.23
C ALA A 26 -38.54 14.25 25.34
N VAL A 27 -37.98 13.07 25.07
CA VAL A 27 -37.67 12.09 26.11
C VAL A 27 -36.36 12.54 26.74
N ASP A 28 -36.37 12.75 28.06
CA ASP A 28 -35.17 13.07 28.82
C ASP A 28 -34.31 11.79 28.90
N LEU A 29 -33.42 11.64 27.93
CA LEU A 29 -32.48 10.54 27.84
C LEU A 29 -31.24 10.93 28.66
N PRO A 30 -30.68 10.02 29.50
CA PRO A 30 -29.46 10.32 30.23
C PRO A 30 -28.38 10.79 29.25
N ALA A 31 -27.80 11.96 29.53
CA ALA A 31 -26.70 12.49 28.74
C ALA A 31 -25.62 11.40 28.62
N PRO A 32 -25.14 11.08 27.41
CA PRO A 32 -24.14 10.04 27.24
C PRO A 32 -22.88 10.45 28.02
N GLY A 33 -22.69 9.85 29.20
CA GLY A 33 -21.55 10.06 30.09
C GLY A 33 -20.27 9.39 29.59
N GLY A 34 -20.08 9.32 28.27
CA GLY A 34 -18.92 8.70 27.65
C GLY A 34 -17.71 9.61 27.79
N GLN A 35 -16.80 9.26 28.69
CA GLN A 35 -15.42 9.77 28.64
C GLN A 35 -14.85 9.40 27.26
N LEU A 36 -14.51 10.41 26.44
CA LEU A 36 -13.84 10.17 25.18
C LEU A 36 -12.48 9.54 25.48
N GLN A 37 -12.20 8.40 24.85
CA GLN A 37 -10.87 7.81 24.93
C GLN A 37 -9.84 8.82 24.40
N PRO A 38 -8.68 8.95 25.05
CA PRO A 38 -7.58 9.75 24.53
C PRO A 38 -7.28 9.33 23.09
N VAL A 39 -7.07 10.31 22.21
CA VAL A 39 -6.70 10.03 20.82
C VAL A 39 -5.34 9.34 20.80
N ASP A 40 -5.32 8.08 20.37
CA ASP A 40 -4.08 7.36 20.11
C ASP A 40 -3.51 7.80 18.76
N ALA A 41 -2.64 8.80 18.81
CA ALA A 41 -1.92 9.29 17.62
C ALA A 41 -1.03 8.21 16.99
N GLY A 42 -0.54 7.24 17.77
CA GLY A 42 0.28 6.14 17.26
C GLY A 42 -0.54 5.17 16.41
N ALA A 43 -1.73 4.79 16.90
CA ALA A 43 -2.67 3.99 16.11
C ALA A 43 -3.13 4.71 14.84
N GLY A 44 -3.40 6.02 14.92
CA GLY A 44 -3.76 6.84 13.75
C GLY A 44 -2.65 6.91 12.70
N LEU A 45 -1.41 7.22 13.13
CA LEU A 45 -0.26 7.28 12.23
C LEU A 45 0.08 5.91 11.63
N GLY A 46 0.04 4.84 12.44
CA GLY A 46 0.27 3.48 11.99
C GLY A 46 -0.78 3.00 10.98
N ALA A 47 -2.04 3.40 11.14
CA ALA A 47 -3.09 3.11 10.17
C ALA A 47 -2.84 3.82 8.83
N VAL A 48 -2.41 5.09 8.86
CA VAL A 48 -2.10 5.86 7.65
C VAL A 48 -0.87 5.30 6.93
N THR A 49 0.23 5.05 7.64
CA THR A 49 1.45 4.49 7.04
C THR A 49 1.23 3.06 6.54
N GLY A 50 0.45 2.26 7.26
CA GLY A 50 0.04 0.92 6.83
C GLY A 50 -0.83 0.93 5.57
N ALA A 51 -1.83 1.82 5.50
CA ALA A 51 -2.70 1.95 4.33
C ALA A 51 -1.93 2.46 3.09
N LEU A 52 -1.09 3.49 3.27
CA LEU A 52 -0.22 3.99 2.20
C LEU A 52 0.78 2.93 1.77
N GLY A 53 1.41 2.21 2.71
CA GLY A 53 2.33 1.12 2.41
C GLY A 53 1.66 0.00 1.61
N HIS A 54 0.40 -0.34 1.88
CA HIS A 54 -0.34 -1.33 1.10
C HIS A 54 -0.61 -0.92 -0.35
N GLY A 55 -0.82 0.38 -0.60
CA GLY A 55 -1.03 0.89 -1.97
C GLY A 55 0.28 1.14 -2.72
N VAL A 56 1.31 1.62 -2.03
CA VAL A 56 2.58 2.04 -2.64
C VAL A 56 3.52 0.87 -2.86
N ARG A 57 3.65 -0.05 -1.91
CA ARG A 57 4.59 -1.18 -2.00
C ARG A 57 4.41 -2.03 -3.27
N PRO A 58 3.20 -2.39 -3.72
CA PRO A 58 3.03 -3.11 -4.97
C PRO A 58 3.55 -2.33 -6.19
N ALA A 59 3.43 -1.00 -6.19
CA ALA A 59 3.95 -0.17 -7.27
C ALA A 59 5.49 -0.10 -7.27
N LYS A 60 6.12 -0.14 -6.09
CA LYS A 60 7.59 -0.17 -5.93
C LYS A 60 8.21 -1.50 -6.36
N THR A 61 7.49 -2.59 -6.16
CA THR A 61 7.96 -3.96 -6.44
C THR A 61 7.45 -4.51 -7.78
N LEU A 62 6.66 -3.75 -8.53
CA LEU A 62 6.06 -4.23 -9.77
C LEU A 62 7.16 -4.49 -10.80
N ARG A 63 7.18 -5.70 -11.37
CA ARG A 63 8.07 -6.05 -12.48
C ARG A 63 7.92 -5.04 -13.62
N LEU A 64 9.02 -4.34 -13.93
CA LEU A 64 9.04 -3.39 -15.03
C LEU A 64 9.26 -4.07 -16.38
N ASP A 65 10.03 -5.16 -16.39
CA ASP A 65 10.27 -5.95 -17.60
C ASP A 65 9.40 -7.22 -17.63
N PRO A 66 8.42 -7.31 -18.56
CA PRO A 66 7.59 -8.49 -18.73
C PRO A 66 8.37 -9.70 -19.24
N PHE A 67 9.51 -9.48 -19.92
CA PHE A 67 10.38 -10.54 -20.42
C PHE A 67 11.52 -10.89 -19.47
N ALA A 68 11.61 -10.27 -18.30
CA ALA A 68 12.64 -10.61 -17.32
C ALA A 68 12.69 -12.13 -17.05
N GLN A 69 13.91 -12.66 -16.96
CA GLN A 69 14.23 -14.09 -16.83
C GLN A 69 13.77 -14.96 -18.01
N SER A 70 13.47 -14.35 -19.17
CA SER A 70 13.16 -15.05 -20.41
C SER A 70 14.38 -15.15 -21.32
N SER A 71 14.39 -16.14 -22.21
CA SER A 71 15.35 -16.19 -23.33
C SER A 71 15.13 -15.07 -24.35
N ALA A 72 13.96 -14.42 -24.31
CA ALA A 72 13.63 -13.25 -25.13
C ALA A 72 13.99 -11.91 -24.45
N ASP A 73 14.61 -11.95 -23.28
CA ASP A 73 15.00 -10.75 -22.53
C ASP A 73 16.13 -9.99 -23.25
N VAL A 74 15.81 -8.80 -23.75
CA VAL A 74 16.76 -7.93 -24.43
C VAL A 74 17.75 -7.26 -23.47
N LEU A 75 17.40 -7.11 -22.20
CA LEU A 75 18.19 -6.45 -21.17
C LEU A 75 19.26 -7.37 -20.57
N ASN A 76 19.16 -8.69 -20.81
CA ASN A 76 20.18 -9.67 -20.44
C ASN A 76 21.46 -9.59 -21.32
N ASN A 77 21.52 -8.68 -22.29
CA ASN A 77 22.69 -8.48 -23.16
C ASN A 77 23.68 -7.46 -22.58
N GLY A 78 24.13 -7.70 -21.34
CA GLY A 78 25.12 -6.83 -20.69
C GLY A 78 26.44 -6.79 -21.46
N LEU A 79 26.93 -5.59 -21.78
CA LEU A 79 28.26 -5.40 -22.35
C LEU A 79 29.25 -5.14 -21.21
N ALA A 80 30.38 -5.83 -21.23
CA ALA A 80 31.49 -5.60 -20.31
C ALA A 80 32.76 -5.30 -21.11
N LEU A 81 33.48 -4.27 -20.70
CA LEU A 81 34.81 -3.94 -21.18
C LEU A 81 35.79 -4.30 -20.07
N GLU A 82 36.72 -5.22 -20.37
CA GLU A 82 37.80 -5.62 -19.47
C GLU A 82 39.11 -5.00 -19.98
N PRO A 83 39.70 -4.04 -19.25
CA PRO A 83 40.96 -3.45 -19.64
C PRO A 83 42.17 -4.34 -19.29
N ASP A 84 43.08 -4.55 -20.25
CA ASP A 84 44.28 -5.40 -20.07
C ASP A 84 45.35 -4.79 -19.13
N ASN A 85 45.11 -3.61 -18.57
CA ASN A 85 46.03 -2.87 -17.72
C ASN A 85 45.72 -2.99 -16.21
N GLY A 86 44.89 -3.97 -15.82
CA GLY A 86 44.54 -4.25 -14.42
C GLY A 86 43.55 -3.24 -13.80
N LEU A 87 42.91 -2.41 -14.63
CA LEU A 87 41.79 -1.57 -14.19
C LEU A 87 40.52 -2.42 -14.00
N ARG A 88 39.56 -1.89 -13.22
CA ARG A 88 38.31 -2.60 -12.98
C ARG A 88 37.47 -2.69 -14.26
N PRO A 89 36.82 -3.84 -14.52
CA PRO A 89 35.83 -3.98 -15.58
C PRO A 89 34.74 -2.92 -15.48
N VAL A 90 34.34 -2.38 -16.63
CA VAL A 90 33.17 -1.50 -16.74
C VAL A 90 32.10 -2.25 -17.51
N SER A 91 30.89 -2.33 -16.96
CA SER A 91 29.78 -3.03 -17.61
C SER A 91 28.47 -2.27 -17.51
N THR A 92 27.55 -2.57 -18.42
CA THR A 92 26.17 -2.07 -18.38
C THR A 92 25.27 -2.89 -17.43
N ALA A 93 25.76 -4.01 -16.91
CA ALA A 93 25.02 -4.92 -16.06
C ALA A 93 24.39 -4.27 -14.82
N PRO A 94 25.01 -3.32 -14.11
CA PRO A 94 24.37 -2.66 -12.96
C PRO A 94 23.09 -1.89 -13.31
N LEU A 95 22.93 -1.48 -14.58
CA LEU A 95 21.75 -0.76 -15.04
C LEU A 95 20.67 -1.69 -15.60
N THR A 96 21.05 -2.82 -16.21
CA THR A 96 20.10 -3.72 -16.89
C THR A 96 19.75 -4.97 -16.08
N ALA A 97 20.64 -5.43 -15.20
CA ALA A 97 20.45 -6.66 -14.42
C ALA A 97 19.25 -6.60 -13.45
N PRO A 98 18.96 -5.49 -12.75
CA PRO A 98 17.77 -5.43 -11.92
C PRO A 98 16.49 -5.65 -12.73
N LEU A 99 16.40 -5.03 -13.91
CA LEU A 99 15.24 -5.17 -14.81
C LEU A 99 15.15 -6.58 -15.39
N SER A 100 16.25 -7.09 -15.93
CA SER A 100 16.37 -8.45 -16.48
C SER A 100 16.11 -9.55 -15.44
N GLY A 101 16.39 -9.27 -14.16
CA GLY A 101 16.10 -10.14 -13.03
C GLY A 101 14.64 -10.09 -12.53
N GLY A 102 13.82 -9.18 -13.07
CA GLY A 102 12.42 -9.00 -12.66
C GLY A 102 12.25 -8.04 -11.47
N GLY A 103 13.19 -7.13 -11.28
CA GLY A 103 13.09 -6.04 -10.31
C GLY A 103 12.09 -4.97 -10.70
N GLY A 104 11.65 -4.23 -9.70
CA GLY A 104 10.78 -3.06 -9.83
C GLY A 104 11.53 -1.73 -9.74
N PRO A 105 10.81 -0.59 -9.72
CA PRO A 105 11.40 0.74 -9.59
C PRO A 105 12.38 0.88 -8.41
N GLN A 106 12.11 0.18 -7.31
CA GLN A 106 12.97 0.21 -6.12
C GLN A 106 14.35 -0.43 -6.32
N ASP A 107 14.50 -1.31 -7.32
CA ASP A 107 15.73 -2.09 -7.56
C ASP A 107 16.67 -1.37 -8.54
N LEU A 108 16.24 -0.21 -9.08
CA LEU A 108 17.00 0.59 -10.02
C LEU A 108 18.00 1.50 -9.30
N LEU A 109 19.19 1.64 -9.87
CA LEU A 109 20.16 2.63 -9.40
C LEU A 109 19.56 4.04 -9.49
N LEU A 110 19.75 4.87 -8.46
CA LEU A 110 19.17 6.22 -8.29
C LEU A 110 17.65 6.26 -8.03
N VAL A 111 16.84 5.53 -8.80
CA VAL A 111 15.38 5.50 -8.59
C VAL A 111 15.06 4.77 -7.29
N GLY A 112 15.78 3.69 -6.97
CA GLY A 112 15.63 2.94 -5.73
C GLY A 112 15.76 3.79 -4.48
N GLU A 113 16.76 4.67 -4.43
CA GLU A 113 17.00 5.57 -3.29
C GLU A 113 15.83 6.54 -3.07
N VAL A 114 15.23 7.06 -4.14
CA VAL A 114 14.05 7.93 -4.06
C VAL A 114 12.81 7.13 -3.67
N THR A 115 12.68 5.92 -4.19
CA THR A 115 11.52 5.06 -3.94
C THR A 115 11.52 4.53 -2.51
N ASP A 116 12.69 4.36 -1.88
CA ASP A 116 12.83 3.90 -0.49
C ASP A 116 12.30 4.91 0.54
N LEU A 117 12.24 6.19 0.16
CA LEU A 117 11.61 7.24 0.99
C LEU A 117 10.09 7.12 1.05
N LEU A 118 9.48 6.37 0.13
CA LEU A 118 8.03 6.15 0.12
C LEU A 118 7.67 5.02 1.09
N PRO A 119 6.58 5.16 1.87
CA PRO A 119 6.17 4.16 2.84
C PRO A 119 5.84 2.83 2.17
N GLY A 120 6.23 1.74 2.82
CA GLY A 120 5.98 0.36 2.37
C GLY A 120 7.16 -0.32 1.72
#